data_AF-A0A1N7MNR1-F1
#
_entry.id   AF-A0A1N7MNR1-F1
#
_cell.length_a   1.000
_cell.length_b   1.000
_cell.length_c   1.000
_cell.angle_alpha   90.00
_cell.angle_beta   90.00
_cell.angle_gamma   90.00
#
_symmetry.space_group_name_H-M   'P 1'
#
loop_
_entity.id
_entity.type
_entity.pdbx_description
1 polymer ?
#
loop_
_entity_poly.entity_id
_entity_poly.type
_entity_poly.pdbx_seq_one_letter_code
_entity_poly.pdbx_strand_id
1 'polypeptide(L)'
;MATENKTEKTSIAVIITAVATLLTALGGLIYALKSPSQNTLPAPNNPVHLSENTEKTYHGNVGKLEATFNLTFINNSTTVKGTYFYDKKQDQRYELSGTVINGDLHLNEYTKGILTANCVLKKYDGCFSGKMFNKDGRVFVMNLCE
;
A
#
# COMPACT_ATOMS: atom_id res chain seq x y z
N MET A 1 -44.72 -56.18 -22.77
CA MET A 1 -45.09 -55.23 -21.70
C MET A 1 -43.79 -54.55 -21.28
N ALA A 2 -43.33 -53.46 -21.90
CA ALA A 2 -43.83 -52.07 -21.82
C ALA A 2 -43.89 -51.60 -20.34
N THR A 3 -43.20 -50.54 -19.89
CA THR A 3 -42.66 -49.35 -20.56
C THR A 3 -41.61 -48.67 -19.67
N GLU A 4 -40.62 -48.00 -20.28
CA GLU A 4 -39.73 -47.02 -19.65
C GLU A 4 -40.55 -45.82 -19.11
N ASN A 5 -40.01 -45.07 -18.13
CA ASN A 5 -40.37 -43.66 -18.02
C ASN A 5 -39.20 -42.78 -17.56
N LYS A 6 -38.80 -41.88 -18.47
CA LYS A 6 -37.92 -40.72 -18.29
C LYS A 6 -38.74 -39.59 -17.68
N THR A 7 -38.18 -38.85 -16.73
CA THR A 7 -38.68 -37.52 -16.32
C THR A 7 -37.55 -36.53 -16.61
N GLU A 8 -37.50 -35.93 -17.80
CA GLU A 8 -38.24 -34.78 -18.33
C GLU A 8 -37.50 -33.46 -18.05
N LYS A 9 -37.01 -32.88 -19.15
CA LYS A 9 -36.49 -31.52 -19.26
C LYS A 9 -37.67 -30.56 -19.27
N THR A 10 -37.59 -29.44 -18.56
CA THR A 10 -38.40 -28.28 -18.92
C THR A 10 -37.62 -26.99 -18.75
N SER A 11 -37.34 -26.39 -19.91
CA SER A 11 -36.84 -25.04 -20.11
C SER A 11 -37.76 -24.02 -19.46
N ILE A 12 -37.20 -23.06 -18.71
CA ILE A 12 -37.87 -21.79 -18.47
C ILE A 12 -37.36 -20.81 -19.51
N ALA A 13 -38.08 -20.76 -20.62
CA ALA A 13 -38.05 -19.64 -21.54
C ALA A 13 -38.82 -18.48 -20.89
N VAL A 14 -38.14 -17.39 -20.56
CA VAL A 14 -38.78 -16.08 -20.35
C VAL A 14 -38.36 -15.21 -21.52
N ILE A 15 -39.34 -14.91 -22.36
CA ILE A 15 -39.21 -14.16 -23.61
C ILE A 15 -39.55 -12.69 -23.32
N ILE A 16 -38.51 -11.84 -23.45
CA ILE A 16 -38.42 -10.56 -24.17
C ILE A 16 -39.45 -9.44 -23.87
N THR A 17 -38.93 -8.28 -23.45
CA THR A 17 -39.16 -7.01 -24.18
C THR A 17 -37.97 -6.04 -24.00
N ALA A 18 -37.37 -5.63 -25.13
CA ALA A 18 -36.31 -4.62 -25.27
C ALA A 18 -36.92 -3.19 -25.14
N VAL A 19 -36.22 -2.04 -25.01
CA VAL A 19 -35.15 -1.48 -25.86
C VAL A 19 -34.55 -0.23 -25.17
N ALA A 20 -33.22 -0.08 -25.32
CA ALA A 20 -32.34 1.11 -25.39
C ALA A 20 -32.28 2.17 -24.28
N THR A 21 -31.06 2.42 -23.78
CA THR A 21 -30.21 3.58 -24.16
C THR A 21 -28.86 3.44 -23.44
N LEU A 22 -27.79 3.00 -24.12
CA LEU A 22 -26.79 3.80 -24.85
C LEU A 22 -25.83 4.59 -23.95
N LEU A 23 -24.66 3.99 -23.63
CA LEU A 23 -23.43 4.76 -23.43
C LEU A 23 -22.33 4.12 -24.29
N THR A 24 -22.05 4.82 -25.37
CA THR A 24 -21.06 4.51 -26.40
C THR A 24 -19.64 4.64 -25.88
N ALA A 25 -18.80 3.79 -26.45
CA ALA A 25 -17.38 3.65 -26.22
C ALA A 25 -16.55 4.82 -26.78
N LEU A 26 -15.27 4.82 -26.38
CA LEU A 26 -14.13 5.57 -26.92
C LEU A 26 -14.21 7.11 -26.86
N GLY A 27 -13.54 7.65 -25.84
CA GLY A 27 -13.03 9.02 -25.83
C GLY A 27 -11.60 9.00 -25.34
N GLY A 28 -10.69 8.41 -26.13
CA GLY A 28 -9.28 8.70 -25.98
C GLY A 28 -9.06 10.21 -26.08
N LEU A 29 -8.01 10.66 -25.40
CA LEU A 29 -7.06 11.65 -25.87
C LEU A 29 -7.54 12.45 -27.11
N ILE A 30 -7.75 13.76 -26.97
CA ILE A 30 -6.94 14.77 -27.69
C ILE A 30 -7.51 16.19 -27.46
N TYR A 31 -6.70 16.97 -26.76
CA TYR A 31 -6.38 18.39 -26.93
C TYR A 31 -7.46 19.48 -26.92
N ALA A 32 -7.17 20.45 -26.03
CA ALA A 32 -7.21 21.88 -26.23
C ALA A 32 -8.55 22.50 -26.66
N LEU A 33 -9.08 23.38 -25.80
CA LEU A 33 -9.53 24.72 -26.18
C LEU A 33 -9.85 25.55 -24.91
N LYS A 34 -8.93 26.47 -24.61
CA LYS A 34 -9.22 27.89 -24.34
C LYS A 34 -10.17 28.21 -23.17
N SER A 35 -9.60 28.35 -21.97
CA SER A 35 -10.23 29.14 -20.90
C SER A 35 -9.80 30.61 -20.99
N PRO A 36 -10.70 31.57 -20.77
CA PRO A 36 -10.47 32.99 -21.03
C PRO A 36 -9.57 33.64 -19.98
N SER A 37 -8.73 34.57 -20.45
CA SER A 37 -7.99 35.52 -19.62
C SER A 37 -8.94 36.34 -18.76
N GLN A 38 -8.73 36.31 -17.44
CA GLN A 38 -9.15 37.40 -16.55
C GLN A 38 -7.94 37.78 -15.69
N ASN A 39 -7.43 38.99 -15.96
CA ASN A 39 -6.52 39.71 -15.08
C ASN A 39 -7.17 39.84 -13.69
N THR A 40 -6.52 39.31 -12.66
CA THR A 40 -6.70 39.75 -11.28
C THR A 40 -5.30 39.87 -10.65
N LEU A 41 -5.10 40.98 -9.92
CA LEU A 41 -3.85 41.51 -9.37
C LEU A 41 -3.00 40.47 -8.58
N PRO A 42 -1.66 40.66 -8.48
CA PRO A 42 -0.78 39.71 -7.81
C PRO A 42 -1.03 39.67 -6.30
N ALA A 43 -1.49 38.54 -5.79
CA ALA A 43 -1.48 38.24 -4.36
C ALA A 43 -0.04 37.91 -3.92
N PRO A 44 0.39 38.31 -2.70
CA PRO A 44 1.78 38.23 -2.29
C PRO A 44 2.25 36.78 -2.22
N ASN A 45 3.46 36.58 -2.76
CA ASN A 45 4.20 35.33 -2.86
C ASN A 45 4.49 34.75 -1.47
N ASN A 46 3.53 34.04 -0.86
CA ASN A 46 3.88 33.05 0.14
C ASN A 46 4.31 31.79 -0.63
N PRO A 47 5.57 31.35 -0.55
CA PRO A 47 5.92 30.04 -1.05
C PRO A 47 5.04 29.03 -0.31
N VAL A 48 4.30 28.22 -1.06
CA VAL A 48 3.63 27.03 -0.52
C VAL A 48 4.73 26.20 0.10
N HIS A 49 4.83 26.21 1.43
CA HIS A 49 5.78 25.39 2.16
C HIS A 49 5.31 23.94 2.03
N LEU A 50 5.78 23.28 0.97
CA LEU A 50 5.67 21.84 0.80
C LEU A 50 6.44 21.21 1.96
N SER A 51 5.69 20.66 2.91
CA SER A 51 6.27 19.93 4.02
C SER A 51 6.91 18.65 3.46
N GLU A 52 8.24 18.63 3.36
CA GLU A 52 9.00 17.54 2.73
C GLU A 52 9.06 16.29 3.61
N ASN A 53 8.69 15.14 3.06
CA ASN A 53 8.80 13.86 3.76
C ASN A 53 10.23 13.63 4.29
N THR A 54 10.34 13.04 5.48
CA THR A 54 11.64 12.71 6.06
C THR A 54 12.04 11.30 5.67
N GLU A 55 13.14 11.15 4.92
CA GLU A 55 13.74 9.86 4.60
C GLU A 55 14.84 9.50 5.60
N LYS A 56 14.86 8.26 6.07
CA LYS A 56 15.86 7.74 6.99
C LYS A 56 16.27 6.32 6.60
N THR A 57 17.57 6.07 6.67
CA THR A 57 18.12 4.72 6.60
C THR A 57 18.48 4.27 8.00
N TYR A 58 18.11 3.03 8.35
CA TYR A 58 18.48 2.38 9.59
C TYR A 58 19.18 1.06 9.30
N HIS A 59 20.07 0.66 10.19
CA HIS A 59 20.71 -0.65 10.21
C HIS A 59 20.30 -1.42 11.46
N GLY A 60 20.18 -2.74 11.35
CA GLY A 60 19.81 -3.57 12.47
C GLY A 60 19.60 -5.01 12.05
N ASN A 61 18.59 -5.67 12.61
CA ASN A 61 18.32 -7.08 12.36
C ASN A 61 16.82 -7.41 12.36
N VAL A 62 16.52 -8.51 11.67
CA VAL A 62 15.29 -9.29 11.86
C VAL A 62 15.73 -10.71 12.25
N GLY A 63 15.47 -11.08 13.50
CA GLY A 63 15.97 -12.31 14.11
C GLY A 63 17.49 -12.27 14.24
N LYS A 64 18.17 -13.21 13.56
CA LYS A 64 19.64 -13.30 13.57
C LYS A 64 20.30 -12.67 12.34
N LEU A 65 19.49 -12.13 11.43
CA LEU A 65 19.97 -11.65 10.14
C LEU A 65 20.03 -10.13 10.15
N GLU A 66 21.18 -9.59 9.76
CA GLU A 66 21.39 -8.16 9.57
C GLU A 66 20.58 -7.66 8.38
N ALA A 67 20.02 -6.45 8.54
CA ALA A 67 19.14 -5.83 7.57
C ALA A 67 19.31 -4.32 7.56
N THR A 68 19.09 -3.76 6.38
CA THR A 68 19.05 -2.32 6.13
C THR A 68 17.62 -1.91 5.79
N PHE A 69 17.13 -0.86 6.45
CA PHE A 69 15.77 -0.35 6.36
C PHE A 69 15.79 1.06 5.81
N ASN A 70 15.02 1.34 4.77
CA ASN A 70 14.84 2.68 4.22
C ASN A 70 13.39 3.09 4.46
N LEU A 71 13.17 4.05 5.37
CA LEU A 71 11.86 4.50 5.79
C LEU A 71 11.63 5.96 5.40
N THR A 72 10.45 6.25 4.86
CA THR A 72 9.92 7.58 4.56
C THR A 72 8.79 7.87 5.54
N PHE A 73 9.01 8.88 6.40
CA PHE A 73 8.00 9.43 7.29
C PHE A 73 7.24 10.52 6.53
N ILE A 74 5.94 10.31 6.35
CA ILE A 74 5.10 11.22 5.57
C ILE A 74 4.76 12.44 6.43
N ASN A 75 5.07 13.63 5.94
CA ASN A 75 4.84 14.84 6.70
C ASN A 75 3.36 15.13 6.95
N ASN A 76 3.08 15.78 8.08
CA ASN A 76 1.73 16.08 8.56
C ASN A 76 0.84 14.82 8.70
N SER A 77 1.44 13.64 8.83
CA SER A 77 0.77 12.36 9.01
C SER A 77 1.54 11.50 9.99
N THR A 78 0.89 10.49 10.54
CA THR A 78 1.55 9.40 11.27
C THR A 78 2.09 8.33 10.33
N THR A 79 1.88 8.45 9.02
CA THR A 79 2.17 7.40 8.04
C THR A 79 3.67 7.21 7.84
N VAL A 80 4.09 5.95 7.79
CA VAL A 80 5.45 5.53 7.43
C VAL A 80 5.35 4.54 6.28
N LYS A 81 6.21 4.71 5.28
CA LYS A 81 6.41 3.76 4.19
C LYS A 81 7.88 3.42 4.08
N GLY A 82 8.21 2.32 3.43
CA GLY A 82 9.61 2.01 3.21
C GLY A 82 9.83 0.64 2.62
N THR A 83 11.10 0.25 2.64
CA THR A 83 11.52 -1.10 2.30
C THR A 83 12.62 -1.56 3.23
N TYR A 84 12.83 -2.86 3.32
CA TYR A 84 14.06 -3.41 3.87
C TYR A 84 14.57 -4.58 3.05
N PHE A 85 15.84 -4.89 3.22
CA PHE A 85 16.48 -6.09 2.67
C PHE A 85 17.49 -6.62 3.69
N TYR A 86 17.73 -7.93 3.64
CA TYR A 86 18.83 -8.52 4.40
C TYR A 86 20.14 -8.22 3.70
N ASP A 87 21.19 -7.85 4.44
CA ASP A 87 22.44 -7.38 3.83
C ASP A 87 23.11 -8.45 2.96
N LYS A 88 22.90 -9.73 3.31
CA LYS A 88 23.38 -10.89 2.54
C LYS A 88 22.44 -11.32 1.39
N LYS A 89 21.28 -10.68 1.22
CA LYS A 89 20.25 -11.00 0.21
C LYS A 89 19.62 -9.74 -0.36
N GLN A 90 20.43 -8.89 -1.00
CA GLN A 90 19.99 -7.59 -1.51
C GLN A 90 18.95 -7.68 -2.64
N ASP A 91 18.88 -8.82 -3.34
CA ASP A 91 17.88 -9.09 -4.39
C ASP A 91 16.47 -9.33 -3.82
N GLN A 92 16.36 -9.58 -2.51
CA GLN A 92 15.09 -9.77 -1.83
C GLN A 92 14.73 -8.53 -1.02
N ARG A 93 13.80 -7.74 -1.58
CA ARG A 93 13.22 -6.57 -0.90
C ARG A 93 11.83 -6.88 -0.36
N TYR A 94 11.57 -6.30 0.79
CA TYR A 94 10.29 -6.36 1.49
C TYR A 94 9.75 -4.95 1.63
N GLU A 95 8.47 -4.76 1.33
CA GLU A 95 7.81 -3.46 1.47
C GLU A 95 7.32 -3.28 2.91
N LEU A 96 7.41 -2.06 3.41
CA LEU A 96 6.95 -1.67 4.74
C LEU A 96 5.91 -0.55 4.62
N SER A 97 4.82 -0.67 5.35
CA SER A 97 3.80 0.38 5.46
C SER A 97 3.19 0.36 6.84
N GLY A 98 3.00 1.52 7.46
CA GLY A 98 2.40 1.58 8.78
C GLY A 98 2.36 2.98 9.36
N THR A 99 2.46 3.07 10.67
CA THR A 99 2.28 4.32 11.40
C THR A 99 3.22 4.46 12.60
N VAL A 100 3.48 5.71 12.97
CA VAL A 100 4.04 6.09 14.28
C VAL A 100 2.89 6.41 15.23
N ILE A 101 2.80 5.71 16.35
CA ILE A 101 1.78 5.92 17.39
C ILE A 101 2.50 6.10 18.72
N ASN A 102 2.35 7.26 19.36
CA ASN A 102 3.01 7.59 20.64
C ASN A 102 4.55 7.42 20.60
N GLY A 103 5.17 7.61 19.44
CA GLY A 103 6.61 7.40 19.22
C GLY A 103 7.00 5.95 18.93
N ASP A 104 6.10 4.99 19.08
CA ASP A 104 6.31 3.60 18.69
C ASP A 104 6.02 3.42 17.20
N LEU A 105 6.79 2.56 16.56
CA LEU A 105 6.73 2.26 15.13
C LEU A 105 5.97 0.95 14.91
N HIS A 106 4.81 1.05 14.29
CA HIS A 106 3.95 -0.08 13.92
C HIS A 106 3.97 -0.24 12.40
N LEU A 107 4.47 -1.37 11.91
CA LEU A 107 4.64 -1.61 10.47
C LEU A 107 4.01 -2.92 10.03
N ASN A 108 3.53 -2.96 8.80
CA ASN A 108 3.18 -4.16 8.08
C ASN A 108 4.28 -4.45 7.06
N GLU A 109 4.74 -5.69 7.00
CA GLU A 109 5.64 -6.18 5.98
C GLU A 109 4.85 -6.84 4.85
N TYR A 110 5.19 -6.51 3.62
CA TYR A 110 4.68 -7.17 2.43
C TYR A 110 5.81 -7.82 1.64
N THR A 111 5.62 -9.09 1.30
CA THR A 111 6.46 -9.81 0.35
C THR A 111 5.71 -9.93 -0.97
N LYS A 112 6.22 -9.29 -2.03
CA LYS A 112 5.56 -9.29 -3.36
C LYS A 112 4.09 -8.84 -3.28
N GLY A 113 3.82 -7.78 -2.52
CA GLY A 113 2.48 -7.22 -2.32
C GLY A 113 1.57 -7.99 -1.34
N ILE A 114 2.02 -9.13 -0.79
CA ILE A 114 1.24 -9.93 0.16
C ILE A 114 1.69 -9.62 1.58
N LEU A 115 0.75 -9.28 2.47
CA LEU A 115 1.00 -9.05 3.89
C LEU A 115 1.57 -10.32 4.56
N THR A 116 2.84 -10.29 4.96
CA THR A 116 3.55 -11.44 5.53
C THR A 116 3.85 -11.29 7.02
N ALA A 117 3.98 -10.08 7.54
CA ALA A 117 4.24 -9.86 8.96
C ALA A 117 3.70 -8.51 9.47
N ASN A 118 3.57 -8.39 10.79
CA ASN A 118 3.31 -7.13 11.49
C ASN A 118 4.47 -6.89 12.46
N CYS A 119 4.95 -5.67 12.57
CA CYS A 119 6.08 -5.26 13.40
C CYS A 119 5.59 -4.24 14.43
N VAL A 120 5.98 -4.43 15.68
CA VAL A 120 5.69 -3.49 16.77
C VAL A 120 7.01 -3.18 17.46
N LEU A 121 7.48 -1.95 17.31
CA LEU A 121 8.80 -1.52 17.73
C LEU A 121 8.69 -0.28 18.61
N LYS A 122 9.34 -0.30 19.76
CA LYS A 122 9.39 0.84 20.68
C LYS A 122 10.63 1.65 20.43
N LYS A 123 10.51 2.98 20.55
CA LYS A 123 11.67 3.86 20.48
C LYS A 123 12.43 3.85 21.81
N TYR A 124 13.73 3.56 21.76
CA TYR A 124 14.63 3.62 22.91
C TYR A 124 16.00 4.10 22.44
N ASP A 125 16.47 5.20 23.03
CA ASP A 125 17.82 5.76 22.81
C ASP A 125 18.21 5.90 21.32
N GLY A 126 17.33 6.53 20.52
CA GLY A 126 17.56 6.74 19.09
C GLY A 126 17.30 5.52 18.20
N CYS A 127 17.21 4.32 18.77
CA CYS A 127 16.84 3.09 18.06
C CYS A 127 15.34 2.75 18.21
N PHE A 128 14.82 1.92 17.30
CA PHE A 128 13.58 1.19 17.46
C PHE A 128 13.88 -0.28 17.77
N SER A 129 13.20 -0.88 18.73
CA SER A 129 13.38 -2.28 19.11
C SER A 129 12.06 -2.94 19.48
N GLY A 130 11.87 -4.19 19.05
CA GLY A 130 10.66 -4.92 19.35
C GLY A 130 10.57 -6.25 18.61
N LYS A 131 9.40 -6.54 18.06
CA LYS A 131 9.10 -7.85 17.48
C LYS A 131 8.39 -7.74 16.14
N MET A 132 8.75 -8.65 15.24
CA MET A 132 8.03 -8.98 14.02
C MET A 132 7.23 -10.27 14.24
N PHE A 133 5.93 -10.20 13.97
CA PHE A 133 4.96 -11.29 14.07
C PHE A 133 4.57 -11.75 12.66
N ASN A 134 5.15 -12.86 12.21
CA ASN A 134 4.91 -13.43 10.90
C ASN A 134 3.55 -14.15 10.86
N LYS A 135 2.91 -14.15 9.68
CA LYS A 135 1.63 -14.84 9.48
C LYS A 135 1.72 -16.36 9.60
N ASP A 136 2.92 -16.92 9.51
CA ASP A 136 3.19 -18.34 9.76
C ASP A 136 3.38 -18.68 11.26
N GLY A 137 3.19 -17.71 12.16
CA GLY A 137 3.29 -17.89 13.60
C GLY A 137 4.69 -17.67 14.19
N ARG A 138 5.72 -17.49 13.35
CA ARG A 138 7.08 -17.19 13.84
C ARG A 138 7.17 -15.76 14.35
N VAL A 139 7.91 -15.58 15.43
CA VAL A 139 8.19 -14.26 16.01
C VAL A 139 9.70 -14.02 16.00
N PHE A 140 10.11 -12.88 15.44
CA PHE A 140 11.49 -12.46 15.42
C PHE A 140 11.68 -11.21 16.25
N VAL A 141 12.78 -11.15 17.02
CA VAL A 141 13.27 -9.89 17.58
C VAL A 141 13.73 -9.02 16.41
N MET A 142 13.48 -7.73 16.50
CA MET A 142 13.80 -6.78 15.44
C MET A 142 14.32 -5.49 16.05
N ASN A 143 15.38 -4.93 15.47
CA ASN A 143 15.90 -3.62 15.84
C ASN A 143 16.27 -2.79 14.60
N LEU A 144 16.16 -1.47 14.73
CA LEU A 144 16.51 -0.48 13.72
C LEU A 144 17.24 0.65 14.45
N CYS A 145 18.49 0.90 14.12
CA CYS A 145 19.30 1.98 14.66
C CYS A 145 19.84 2.83 13.50
N GLU A 146 19.90 4.14 13.70
CA GLU A 146 20.48 5.08 12.74
C GLU A 146 22.01 5.01 12.75
#